data_AF-X1Q9N3-F1
#
_entry.id   AF-X1Q9N3-F1
#
_cell.length_a   1.000
_cell.length_b   1.000
_cell.length_c   1.000
_cell.angle_alpha   90.00
_cell.angle_beta   90.00
_cell.angle_gamma   90.00
#
_symmetry.space_group_name_H-M   'P 1'
#
loop_
_entity.id
_entity.type
_entity.pdbx_description
1 polymer ?
#
loop_
_entity_poly.entity_id
_entity_poly.type
_entity_poly.pdbx_seq_one_letter_code
_entity_poly.pdbx_strand_id
1 'polypeptide(L)'
;EEYTWSSYCLYTKKFSHQDFLIDGESILSLFSPDKERAIDLFIRYHHQKIQKKSDIIELREEDKKYNQSLINEREAKQYLQNYFEKFNLDLSNLKERRYQFHRNKLISYLKLNSTLSIRGIANILGVGATTVYKIQRKRNREPSPVPFFEKGIKKK
;
A
#
# COMPACT_ATOMS: atom_id res chain seq x y z
N GLU A 1 5.50 21.75 7.63
CA GLU A 1 5.64 21.22 9.00
C GLU A 1 4.29 21.24 9.72
N GLU A 2 3.26 20.61 9.13
CA GLU A 2 1.86 20.71 9.58
C GLU A 2 1.21 19.33 9.76
N TYR A 3 2.03 18.29 9.94
CA TYR A 3 1.52 16.94 10.15
C TYR A 3 1.10 16.77 11.60
N THR A 4 -0.22 16.69 11.83
CA THR A 4 -0.87 16.54 13.14
C THR A 4 -0.42 15.31 13.93
N TRP A 5 0.15 14.30 13.25
CA TRP A 5 0.65 13.05 13.82
C TRP A 5 2.15 13.07 14.14
N SER A 6 2.86 14.18 13.87
CA SER A 6 4.27 14.30 14.20
C SER A 6 4.46 14.81 15.64
N SER A 7 5.33 14.15 16.40
CA SER A 7 5.73 14.60 17.75
C SER A 7 6.68 15.80 17.73
N TYR A 8 7.05 16.31 16.56
CA TYR A 8 8.00 17.42 16.39
C TYR A 8 7.61 18.67 17.19
N CYS A 9 6.32 19.03 17.18
CA CYS A 9 5.79 20.17 17.90
C CYS A 9 5.88 20.02 19.44
N LEU A 10 6.04 18.80 19.96
CA LEU A 10 6.26 18.54 21.39
C LEU A 10 7.66 19.00 21.83
N TYR A 11 8.65 18.99 20.91
CA TYR A 11 10.02 19.40 21.20
C TYR A 11 10.28 20.89 20.98
N THR A 12 9.48 21.55 20.12
CA THR A 12 9.67 22.96 19.73
C THR A 12 8.70 23.94 20.40
N LYS A 13 7.80 23.44 21.26
CA LYS A 13 6.80 24.18 22.08
C LYS A 13 5.79 25.02 21.27
N LYS A 14 4.60 24.45 21.03
CA LYS A 14 3.33 25.19 20.85
C LYS A 14 2.17 24.75 21.76
N PHE A 15 2.37 23.78 22.65
CA PHE A 15 1.33 23.36 23.60
C PHE A 15 1.90 23.24 25.02
N SER A 16 1.24 23.90 25.96
CA SER A 16 1.50 23.80 27.39
C SER A 16 0.91 22.49 27.93
N HIS A 17 1.79 21.66 28.50
CA HIS A 17 1.49 20.59 29.44
C HIS A 17 0.25 19.72 29.18
N GLN A 18 0.43 18.61 28.46
CA GLN A 18 -0.24 17.35 28.82
C GLN A 18 0.73 16.18 28.63
N ASP A 19 0.72 15.29 29.62
CA ASP A 19 1.58 14.12 29.83
C ASP A 19 1.80 13.28 28.56
N PHE A 20 2.95 13.47 27.93
CA PHE A 20 3.43 12.57 26.89
C PHE A 20 4.57 11.70 27.43
N LEU A 21 4.51 10.42 27.09
CA LEU A 21 5.37 9.31 27.52
C LEU A 21 6.86 9.45 27.16
N ILE A 22 7.29 10.61 26.67
CA ILE A 22 8.62 10.86 26.13
C ILE A 22 9.25 12.00 26.92
N ASP A 23 10.33 11.67 27.64
CA ASP A 23 11.15 12.66 28.34
C ASP A 23 11.90 13.52 27.31
N GLY A 24 11.27 14.63 26.93
CA GLY A 24 11.82 15.59 26.01
C GLY A 24 13.11 16.24 26.54
N GLU A 25 13.31 16.31 27.86
CA GLU A 25 14.52 16.88 28.44
C GLU A 25 15.71 15.95 28.27
N SER A 26 15.52 14.64 28.48
CA SER A 26 16.54 13.63 28.16
C SER A 26 16.98 13.69 26.69
N ILE A 27 16.04 13.84 25.76
CA ILE A 27 16.37 13.89 24.32
C ILE A 27 17.08 15.19 23.96
N LEU A 28 16.60 16.34 24.46
CA LEU A 28 17.24 17.63 24.21
C LEU A 28 18.66 17.70 24.84
N SER A 29 18.88 17.02 25.97
CA SER A 29 20.20 16.96 26.62
C SER A 29 21.31 16.38 25.74
N LEU A 30 20.95 15.53 24.76
CA LEU A 30 21.90 14.99 23.77
C LEU A 30 22.52 16.07 22.88
N PHE A 31 21.86 17.22 22.74
CA PHE A 31 22.32 18.34 21.91
C PHE A 31 23.05 19.39 22.73
N SER A 32 22.56 19.69 23.94
CA SER A 32 23.18 20.66 24.85
C SER A 32 22.57 20.53 26.25
N PRO A 33 23.35 20.79 27.32
CA PRO A 33 22.82 20.90 28.69
C PRO A 33 21.99 22.18 28.90
N ASP A 34 22.25 23.23 28.12
CA ASP A 34 21.40 24.43 28.09
C ASP A 34 20.19 24.19 27.19
N LYS A 35 18.99 24.38 27.75
CA LYS A 35 17.70 24.01 27.13
C LYS A 35 17.38 24.82 25.89
N GLU A 36 17.56 26.13 25.94
CA GLU A 36 17.27 27.02 24.80
C GLU A 36 18.23 26.73 23.64
N ARG A 37 19.52 26.52 23.94
CA ARG A 37 20.51 26.09 22.96
C ARG A 37 20.25 24.69 22.41
N ALA A 38 19.78 23.76 23.23
CA ALA A 38 19.42 22.40 22.80
C ALA A 38 18.29 22.42 21.77
N ILE A 39 17.27 23.25 22.00
CA ILE A 39 16.14 23.43 21.07
C ILE A 39 16.62 24.00 19.73
N ASP A 40 17.45 25.05 19.74
CA ASP A 40 17.99 25.64 18.50
C ASP A 40 18.83 24.62 17.71
N LEU A 41 19.70 23.85 18.39
CA LEU A 41 20.49 22.80 17.77
C LEU A 41 19.64 21.66 17.20
N PHE A 42 18.59 21.25 17.92
CA PHE A 42 17.65 20.22 17.48
C PHE A 42 16.90 20.65 16.20
N ILE A 43 16.38 21.88 16.16
CA ILE A 43 15.70 22.44 14.98
C ILE A 43 16.66 22.46 13.78
N ARG A 44 17.87 22.99 13.97
CA ARG A 44 18.88 23.07 12.90
C ARG A 44 19.25 21.70 12.35
N TYR A 45 19.46 20.71 13.23
CA TYR A 45 19.79 19.34 12.84
C TYR A 45 18.69 18.70 11.98
N HIS A 46 17.43 18.86 12.37
CA HIS A 46 16.29 18.33 11.62
C HIS A 46 16.12 19.05 10.26
N HIS A 47 16.28 20.36 10.21
CA HIS A 47 16.22 21.14 8.97
C HIS A 47 17.34 20.80 7.98
N GLN A 48 18.56 20.53 8.46
CA GLN A 48 19.67 20.11 7.60
C GLN A 48 19.42 18.75 6.94
N LYS A 49 18.76 17.82 7.63
CA LYS A 49 18.46 16.49 7.06
C LYS A 49 17.33 16.51 6.02
N ILE A 50 16.36 17.42 6.13
CA ILE A 50 15.24 17.55 5.19
C ILE A 50 15.72 18.02 3.79
N GLN A 51 16.84 18.75 3.71
CA GLN A 51 17.35 19.25 2.42
C GLN A 51 17.91 18.13 1.51
N LYS A 52 18.27 16.96 2.07
CA LYS A 52 18.63 15.78 1.29
C LYS A 52 17.35 15.05 0.86
N LYS A 53 16.66 15.60 -0.15
CA LYS A 53 15.48 14.97 -0.78
C LYS A 53 15.72 13.53 -1.24
N SER A 54 16.98 13.14 -1.49
CA SER A 54 17.36 11.79 -1.92
C SER A 54 17.04 10.68 -0.92
N ASP A 55 16.93 11.01 0.37
CA ASP A 55 16.79 10.00 1.43
C ASP A 55 15.34 9.88 1.94
N ILE A 56 14.43 10.69 1.39
CA ILE A 56 13.00 10.59 1.67
C ILE A 56 12.45 9.46 0.80
N ILE A 57 11.96 8.40 1.44
CA ILE A 57 11.24 7.33 0.75
C ILE A 57 9.88 7.88 0.32
N GLU A 58 9.83 8.56 -0.82
CA GLU A 58 8.58 8.93 -1.47
C GLU A 58 7.88 7.65 -1.94
N LEU A 59 6.70 7.38 -1.38
CA LEU A 59 5.81 6.34 -1.90
C LEU A 59 5.44 6.74 -3.33
N ARG A 60 5.75 5.86 -4.30
CA ARG A 60 5.46 6.11 -5.71
C ARG A 60 3.96 6.31 -5.90
N GLU A 61 3.57 7.18 -6.82
CA GLU A 61 2.16 7.49 -7.09
C GLU A 61 1.33 6.25 -7.50
N GLU A 62 2.00 5.20 -7.96
CA GLU A 62 1.46 3.87 -8.26
C GLU A 62 0.80 3.20 -7.03
N ASP A 63 1.22 3.59 -5.81
CA ASP A 63 0.65 3.13 -4.54
C ASP A 63 -0.55 3.97 -4.08
N LYS A 64 -0.95 5.02 -4.85
CA LYS A 64 -2.20 5.79 -4.64
C LYS A 64 -3.42 4.98 -5.09
N LYS A 65 -3.58 3.79 -4.52
CA LYS A 65 -4.74 2.91 -4.72
C LYS A 65 -6.01 3.43 -4.01
N TYR A 66 -5.90 4.53 -3.28
CA TYR A 66 -6.89 5.03 -2.33
C TYR A 66 -8.11 5.73 -2.95
N ASN A 67 -8.14 5.96 -4.27
CA ASN A 67 -9.25 6.66 -4.94
C ASN A 67 -10.12 5.78 -5.85
N GLN A 68 -9.89 4.47 -5.90
CA GLN A 68 -10.77 3.53 -6.60
C GLN A 68 -11.57 2.75 -5.55
N SER A 69 -12.87 2.56 -5.77
CA SER A 69 -13.70 1.70 -4.93
C SER A 69 -13.18 0.26 -5.05
N LEU A 70 -12.27 -0.12 -4.16
CA LEU A 70 -11.65 -1.43 -4.14
C LEU A 70 -12.62 -2.42 -3.50
N ILE A 71 -12.79 -3.56 -4.16
CA ILE A 71 -13.65 -4.63 -3.67
C ILE A 71 -13.06 -5.28 -2.43
N ASN A 72 -13.92 -5.59 -1.46
CA ASN A 72 -13.54 -6.32 -0.25
C ASN A 72 -13.50 -7.84 -0.50
N GLU A 73 -13.17 -8.64 0.52
CA GLU A 73 -13.09 -10.10 0.40
C GLU A 73 -14.41 -10.75 -0.05
N ARG A 74 -15.56 -10.25 0.44
CA ARG A 74 -16.87 -10.80 0.09
C ARG A 74 -17.19 -10.58 -1.38
N GLU A 75 -16.97 -9.37 -1.86
CA GLU A 75 -17.17 -9.00 -3.27
C GLU A 75 -16.17 -9.73 -4.19
N ALA A 76 -14.94 -9.94 -3.73
CA ALA A 76 -13.95 -10.74 -4.46
C ALA A 76 -14.40 -12.20 -4.62
N LYS A 77 -15.00 -12.81 -3.59
CA LYS A 77 -15.58 -14.17 -3.67
C LYS A 77 -16.76 -14.23 -4.63
N GLN A 78 -17.65 -13.25 -4.59
CA GLN A 78 -18.78 -13.15 -5.52
C GLN A 78 -18.30 -13.02 -6.98
N TYR A 79 -17.31 -12.16 -7.22
CA TYR A 79 -16.68 -12.04 -8.54
C TYR A 79 -16.10 -13.38 -9.00
N LEU A 80 -15.44 -14.11 -8.10
CA LEU A 80 -14.86 -15.41 -8.40
C LEU A 80 -15.91 -16.43 -8.84
N GLN A 81 -17.03 -16.48 -8.11
CA GLN A 81 -18.14 -17.38 -8.40
C GLN A 81 -18.70 -17.11 -9.80
N ASN A 82 -19.02 -15.84 -10.10
CA ASN A 82 -19.51 -15.45 -11.43
C ASN A 82 -18.51 -15.80 -12.55
N TYR A 83 -17.21 -15.68 -12.27
CA TYR A 83 -16.16 -16.03 -13.22
C TYR A 83 -16.12 -17.55 -13.46
N PHE A 84 -16.20 -18.35 -12.41
CA PHE A 84 -16.19 -19.82 -12.50
C PHE A 84 -17.41 -20.36 -13.23
N GLU A 85 -18.60 -19.81 -12.95
CA GLU A 85 -19.83 -20.16 -13.68
C GLU A 85 -19.70 -19.81 -15.18
N LYS A 86 -19.20 -18.62 -15.50
CA LYS A 86 -19.05 -18.16 -16.89
C LYS A 86 -18.08 -19.01 -17.72
N PHE A 87 -17.01 -19.50 -17.11
CA PHE A 87 -15.96 -20.26 -17.81
C PHE A 87 -16.03 -21.77 -17.56
N ASN A 88 -17.05 -22.23 -16.83
CA ASN A 88 -17.21 -23.63 -16.39
C ASN A 88 -15.94 -24.19 -15.75
N LEU A 89 -15.43 -23.45 -14.76
CA LEU A 89 -14.20 -23.76 -14.02
C LEU A 89 -14.51 -24.05 -12.56
N ASP A 90 -13.66 -24.86 -11.92
CA ASP A 90 -13.63 -25.04 -10.48
C ASP A 90 -12.35 -24.44 -9.87
N LEU A 91 -12.39 -24.16 -8.56
CA LEU A 91 -11.24 -23.65 -7.80
C LEU A 91 -10.03 -24.58 -7.91
N SER A 92 -10.27 -25.90 -7.90
CA SER A 92 -9.21 -26.91 -8.01
C SER A 92 -8.42 -26.81 -9.32
N ASN A 93 -9.08 -26.40 -10.41
CA ASN A 93 -8.48 -26.26 -11.73
C ASN A 93 -7.38 -25.20 -11.76
N LEU A 94 -7.46 -24.15 -10.93
CA LEU A 94 -6.47 -23.06 -10.93
C LEU A 94 -5.05 -23.52 -10.58
N LYS A 95 -4.89 -24.67 -9.92
CA LYS A 95 -3.58 -25.25 -9.61
C LYS A 95 -2.89 -25.84 -10.84
N GLU A 96 -3.67 -26.26 -11.83
CA GLU A 96 -3.13 -26.94 -13.00
C GLU A 96 -2.49 -25.96 -13.99
N ARG A 97 -1.55 -26.47 -14.80
CA ARG A 97 -0.83 -25.65 -15.78
C ARG A 97 -1.73 -25.18 -16.92
N ARG A 98 -2.68 -26.01 -17.37
CA ARG A 98 -3.60 -25.67 -18.47
C ARG A 98 -4.48 -24.45 -18.17
N TYR A 99 -4.79 -24.20 -16.89
CA TYR A 99 -5.57 -23.03 -16.44
C TYR A 99 -4.70 -21.85 -15.99
N GLN A 100 -3.40 -21.84 -16.33
CA GLN A 100 -2.48 -20.76 -15.97
C GLN A 100 -2.95 -19.39 -16.44
N PHE A 101 -3.58 -19.31 -17.62
CA PHE A 101 -4.13 -18.06 -18.14
C PHE A 101 -5.21 -17.48 -17.20
N HIS A 102 -6.21 -18.30 -16.84
CA HIS A 102 -7.28 -17.91 -15.92
C HIS A 102 -6.75 -17.56 -14.53
N ARG A 103 -5.85 -18.38 -13.98
CA ARG A 103 -5.19 -18.11 -12.69
C ARG A 103 -4.48 -16.75 -12.71
N ASN A 104 -3.65 -16.50 -13.71
CA ASN A 104 -2.90 -15.25 -13.79
C ASN A 104 -3.82 -14.04 -13.95
N LYS A 105 -4.88 -14.18 -14.75
CA LYS A 105 -5.87 -13.12 -14.96
C LYS A 105 -6.62 -12.77 -13.67
N LEU A 106 -7.08 -13.77 -12.92
CA LEU A 106 -7.74 -13.58 -11.62
C LEU A 106 -6.81 -12.93 -10.59
N ILE A 107 -5.56 -13.39 -10.51
CA ILE A 107 -4.55 -12.79 -9.61
C ILE A 107 -4.32 -11.32 -9.94
N SER A 108 -4.14 -10.99 -11.22
CA SER A 108 -3.96 -9.61 -11.67
C SER A 108 -5.18 -8.74 -11.36
N TYR A 109 -6.39 -9.26 -11.63
CA TYR A 109 -7.63 -8.56 -11.34
C TYR A 109 -7.79 -8.25 -9.84
N LEU A 110 -7.62 -9.26 -8.97
CA LEU A 110 -7.76 -9.07 -7.53
C LEU A 110 -6.67 -8.14 -6.97
N LYS A 111 -5.44 -8.23 -7.48
CA LYS A 111 -4.37 -7.30 -7.09
C LYS A 111 -4.70 -5.85 -7.42
N LEU A 112 -5.37 -5.61 -8.54
CA LEU A 112 -5.77 -4.26 -8.97
C LEU A 112 -6.99 -3.74 -8.26
N ASN A 113 -8.01 -4.57 -8.15
CA ASN A 113 -9.35 -4.10 -7.85
C ASN A 113 -9.78 -4.39 -6.41
N SER A 114 -8.97 -5.09 -5.60
CA SER A 114 -9.35 -5.42 -4.21
C SER A 114 -8.39 -4.89 -3.16
N THR A 115 -8.85 -4.81 -1.91
CA THR A 115 -8.00 -4.51 -0.73
C THR A 115 -7.21 -5.72 -0.21
N LEU A 116 -7.29 -6.86 -0.91
CA LEU A 116 -6.73 -8.12 -0.43
C LEU A 116 -5.19 -8.14 -0.43
N SER A 117 -4.63 -8.68 0.65
CA SER A 117 -3.21 -8.99 0.73
C SER A 117 -2.82 -10.13 -0.23
N ILE A 118 -1.53 -10.29 -0.51
CA ILE A 118 -1.00 -11.39 -1.33
C ILE A 118 -1.45 -12.75 -0.77
N ARG A 119 -1.42 -12.90 0.56
CA ARG A 119 -1.88 -14.12 1.24
C ARG A 119 -3.40 -14.27 1.15
N GLY A 120 -4.17 -13.18 1.26
CA GLY A 120 -5.62 -13.20 1.08
C GLY A 120 -6.02 -13.68 -0.32
N ILE A 121 -5.36 -13.16 -1.36
CA ILE A 121 -5.58 -13.60 -2.75
C ILE A 121 -5.20 -15.08 -2.92
N ALA A 122 -4.07 -15.50 -2.37
CA ALA A 122 -3.62 -16.89 -2.40
C ALA A 122 -4.65 -17.84 -1.76
N ASN A 123 -5.20 -17.46 -0.61
CA ASN A 123 -6.21 -18.23 0.11
C ASN A 123 -7.52 -18.35 -0.68
N ILE A 124 -8.04 -17.24 -1.21
CA ILE A 124 -9.29 -17.24 -1.98
C ILE A 124 -9.16 -18.07 -3.25
N LEU A 125 -8.00 -18.02 -3.91
CA LEU A 125 -7.76 -18.75 -5.16
C LEU A 125 -7.26 -20.19 -4.94
N GLY A 126 -6.97 -20.61 -3.70
CA GLY A 126 -6.40 -21.92 -3.40
C GLY A 126 -5.02 -22.15 -4.04
N VAL A 127 -4.22 -21.10 -4.24
CA VAL A 127 -2.89 -21.16 -4.87
C VAL A 127 -1.79 -20.75 -3.89
N GLY A 128 -0.54 -21.13 -4.15
CA GLY A 128 0.59 -20.69 -3.33
C GLY A 128 0.83 -19.17 -3.41
N ALA A 129 1.14 -18.54 -2.28
CA ALA A 129 1.48 -17.12 -2.21
C ALA A 129 2.68 -16.73 -3.10
N THR A 130 3.61 -17.67 -3.31
CA THR A 130 4.74 -17.51 -4.24
C THR A 130 4.29 -17.32 -5.68
N THR A 131 3.21 -17.99 -6.10
CA THR A 131 2.60 -17.83 -7.44
C THR A 131 2.04 -16.43 -7.62
N VAL A 132 1.33 -15.92 -6.60
CA VAL A 132 0.79 -14.55 -6.59
C VAL A 132 1.93 -13.53 -6.66
N TYR A 133 2.99 -13.72 -5.88
CA TYR A 133 4.16 -12.86 -5.87
C TYR A 133 4.90 -12.84 -7.22
N LYS A 134 5.05 -13.99 -7.88
CA LYS A 134 5.67 -14.07 -9.23
C LYS A 134 4.90 -13.26 -10.26
N ILE A 135 3.56 -13.29 -10.22
CA ILE A 135 2.72 -12.52 -11.15
C ILE A 135 2.83 -11.02 -10.88
N GLN A 136 2.89 -10.62 -9.61
CA GLN A 136 3.15 -9.23 -9.24
C GLN A 136 4.50 -8.74 -9.81
N ARG A 137 5.57 -9.54 -9.67
CA ARG A 137 6.90 -9.17 -10.20
C ARG A 137 6.95 -9.12 -11.72
N LYS A 138 6.28 -10.04 -12.42
CA LYS A 138 6.20 -10.02 -13.90
C LYS A 138 5.52 -8.75 -14.40
N ARG A 139 4.43 -8.34 -13.73
CA ARG A 139 3.73 -7.11 -14.07
C ARG A 139 4.60 -5.86 -13.90
N ASN A 140 5.40 -5.78 -12.84
CA ASN A 140 6.29 -4.63 -12.63
C ASN A 140 7.39 -4.50 -13.71
N ARG A 141 7.53 -5.49 -14.62
CA ARG A 141 8.47 -5.48 -15.74
C ARG A 141 7.82 -5.16 -17.09
N GLU A 142 6.49 -5.13 -17.18
CA GLU A 142 5.74 -4.85 -18.41
C GLU A 142 4.79 -3.66 -18.19
N PRO A 143 4.82 -2.60 -19.02
CA PRO A 143 3.84 -1.51 -18.93
C PRO A 143 2.43 -2.07 -19.13
N SER A 144 1.50 -1.66 -18.27
CA SER A 144 0.19 -2.30 -18.09
C SER A 144 -0.59 -2.51 -19.40
N PRO A 145 -1.24 -3.67 -19.61
CA PRO A 145 -2.23 -3.82 -20.67
C PRO A 145 -3.44 -2.97 -20.34
N VAL A 146 -3.80 -2.10 -21.28
CA VAL A 146 -4.98 -1.23 -21.24
C VAL A 146 -6.23 -2.10 -20.99
N PRO A 147 -7.09 -1.77 -20.02
CA PRO A 147 -8.36 -2.48 -19.86
C PRO A 147 -9.23 -2.25 -21.09
N PHE A 148 -9.38 -3.27 -21.93
CA PHE A 148 -10.33 -3.26 -23.04
C PHE A 148 -11.72 -3.63 -22.51
N PHE A 149 -12.49 -2.63 -22.09
CA PHE A 149 -13.93 -2.70 -21.93
C PHE A 149 -14.54 -1.37 -22.38
N GLU A 150 -15.07 -1.34 -23.60
CA GLU A 150 -16.43 -0.90 -23.96
C GLU A 150 -16.50 -0.56 -25.45
N LYS A 151 -17.24 -1.38 -26.19
CA LYS A 151 -18.26 -0.95 -27.16
C LYS A 151 -19.00 -2.18 -27.65
N GLY A 152 -20.14 -2.43 -27.00
CA GLY A 152 -20.96 -3.59 -27.31
C GLY A 152 -22.38 -3.48 -26.81
N ILE A 153 -22.98 -2.29 -26.77
CA ILE A 153 -24.45 -2.13 -26.71
C ILE A 153 -24.85 -0.89 -27.52
N LYS A 154 -25.11 -1.07 -28.82
CA LYS A 154 -26.11 -0.23 -29.49
C LYS A 154 -27.43 -0.96 -29.35
N LYS A 155 -28.34 -0.41 -28.54
CA LYS A 155 -29.73 -0.85 -28.46
C LYS A 155 -30.40 -0.65 -29.83
N LYS A 156 -31.26 -1.61 -30.18
CA LYS A 156 -32.24 -1.50 -31.27
C LYS A 156 -33.15 -0.30 -31.06
#